data_AF-A0A9P8LT55-F1
#
_entry.id   AF-A0A9P8LT55-F1
#
_cell.length_a   1.000
_cell.length_b   1.000
_cell.length_c   1.000
_cell.angle_alpha   90.00
_cell.angle_beta   90.00
_cell.angle_gamma   90.00
#
_symmetry.space_group_name_H-M   'P 1'
#
loop_
_entity.id
_entity.type
_entity.pdbx_description
1 polymer ?
#
loop_
_entity_poly.entity_id
_entity_poly.type
_entity_poly.pdbx_seq_one_letter_code
_entity_poly.pdbx_strand_id
1 'polypeptide(L)'
;MILRFKVYPQTNFDNNIILTNKCFKKTLQMMKRKLHMWSHEDEEKLKAAILEQGLNWKYICKEVFPNVSPSGVKNMYYLLLKTDEGFKEQIQTYSYLKRKSKFNLLQKQVMQEEASESSQEFLMYHYLEF
;
A
#
# COMPACT_ATOMS: atom_id res chain seq x y z
N MET A 1 -14.29 -58.03 -40.77
CA MET A 1 -13.97 -56.63 -40.39
C MET A 1 -13.68 -56.60 -38.90
N ILE A 2 -12.44 -56.36 -38.49
CA ILE A 2 -12.06 -56.21 -37.08
C ILE A 2 -11.40 -54.84 -36.96
N LEU A 3 -12.07 -53.91 -36.28
CA LEU A 3 -11.55 -52.57 -35.99
C LEU A 3 -10.47 -52.70 -34.91
N ARG A 4 -9.20 -52.57 -35.32
CA ARG A 4 -8.06 -52.46 -34.40
C ARG A 4 -8.04 -51.05 -33.79
N PHE A 5 -8.46 -50.93 -32.53
CA PHE A 5 -8.21 -49.75 -31.70
C PHE A 5 -6.69 -49.61 -31.51
N LYS A 6 -6.10 -48.54 -32.06
CA LYS A 6 -4.73 -48.13 -31.74
C LYS A 6 -4.75 -47.47 -30.36
N VAL A 7 -4.31 -48.23 -29.36
CA VAL A 7 -3.87 -47.71 -28.06
C VAL A 7 -2.55 -46.97 -28.30
N TYR A 8 -2.50 -45.66 -28.03
CA TYR A 8 -1.26 -44.89 -28.11
C TYR A 8 -0.50 -45.00 -26.78
N PRO A 9 0.82 -45.26 -26.81
CA PRO A 9 1.62 -45.40 -25.60
C PRO A 9 1.91 -44.05 -24.94
N GLN A 10 1.69 -43.97 -23.63
CA GLN A 10 2.26 -42.92 -22.78
C GLN A 10 3.78 -43.05 -22.84
N THR A 11 4.46 -42.06 -23.43
CA THR A 11 5.92 -41.97 -23.45
C THR A 11 6.35 -40.63 -22.87
N ASN A 12 6.99 -40.74 -21.71
CA ASN A 12 8.13 -39.95 -21.23
C ASN A 12 8.10 -38.45 -21.54
N PHE A 13 7.64 -37.69 -20.55
CA PHE A 13 8.05 -36.29 -20.37
C PHE A 13 9.56 -36.29 -20.13
N ASP A 14 10.35 -36.05 -21.17
CA ASP A 14 11.54 -35.22 -21.04
C ASP A 14 12.00 -34.69 -22.41
N ASN A 15 12.23 -33.36 -22.39
CA ASN A 15 13.04 -32.56 -23.31
C ASN A 15 12.38 -31.92 -24.55
N ASN A 16 12.36 -30.58 -24.47
CA ASN A 16 12.30 -29.60 -25.56
C ASN A 16 10.95 -29.34 -26.23
N ILE A 17 10.01 -28.77 -25.47
CA ILE A 17 9.01 -27.87 -26.07
C ILE A 17 9.55 -26.43 -25.92
N ILE A 18 10.17 -25.92 -26.98
CA ILE A 18 10.42 -24.49 -27.14
C ILE A 18 9.04 -23.83 -27.32
N LEU A 19 8.36 -23.56 -26.21
CA LEU A 19 7.13 -22.78 -26.20
C LEU A 19 7.52 -21.31 -26.32
N THR A 20 7.59 -20.80 -27.55
CA THR A 20 7.64 -19.37 -27.87
C THR A 20 6.30 -18.70 -27.53
N ASN A 21 5.96 -18.66 -26.24
CA ASN A 21 4.89 -17.85 -25.72
C ASN A 21 5.49 -16.79 -24.80
N LYS A 22 5.46 -15.51 -25.24
CA LYS A 22 5.80 -14.33 -24.43
C LYS A 22 5.06 -14.31 -23.09
N CYS A 23 3.89 -14.96 -23.03
CA CYS A 23 3.09 -15.15 -21.83
C CYS A 23 3.77 -16.06 -20.78
N PHE A 24 4.50 -17.11 -21.20
CA PHE A 24 5.08 -18.11 -20.28
C PHE A 24 6.40 -17.65 -19.64
N LYS A 25 7.21 -16.86 -20.35
CA LYS A 25 8.42 -16.22 -19.78
C LYS A 25 8.06 -15.28 -18.61
N LYS A 26 6.91 -14.62 -18.69
CA LYS A 26 6.35 -13.80 -17.60
C LYS A 26 6.01 -14.67 -16.39
N THR A 27 5.44 -15.86 -16.62
CA THR A 27 5.11 -16.83 -15.57
C THR A 27 6.35 -17.38 -14.86
N LEU A 28 7.41 -17.74 -15.59
CA LEU A 28 8.67 -18.20 -14.99
C LEU A 28 9.44 -17.09 -14.26
N GLN A 29 9.41 -15.86 -14.77
CA GLN A 29 9.98 -14.70 -14.07
C GLN A 29 9.14 -14.30 -12.84
N MET A 30 7.83 -14.58 -12.86
CA MET A 30 6.96 -14.44 -11.69
C MET A 30 7.22 -15.52 -10.62
N MET A 31 7.52 -16.77 -11.02
CA MET A 31 7.81 -17.88 -10.09
C MET A 31 9.17 -17.77 -9.37
N LYS A 32 10.11 -16.93 -9.86
CA LYS A 32 11.37 -16.63 -9.15
C LYS A 32 11.25 -15.55 -8.06
N ARG A 33 10.09 -14.90 -7.93
CA ARG A 33 9.84 -14.04 -6.77
C ARG A 33 9.61 -14.96 -5.58
N LYS A 34 10.60 -15.06 -4.68
CA LYS A 34 10.44 -15.73 -3.39
C LYS A 34 9.10 -15.30 -2.80
N LEU A 35 8.15 -16.23 -2.65
CA LEU A 35 6.97 -16.00 -1.84
C LEU A 35 7.51 -15.70 -0.44
N HIS A 36 7.48 -14.44 -0.04
CA HIS A 36 7.74 -14.12 1.34
C HIS A 36 6.60 -14.73 2.15
N MET A 37 6.93 -15.69 3.00
CA MET A 37 5.99 -16.28 3.93
C MET A 37 5.82 -15.28 5.07
N TRP A 38 4.60 -14.72 5.19
CA TRP A 38 4.27 -13.81 6.26
C TRP A 38 4.12 -14.59 7.56
N SER A 39 4.98 -14.30 8.52
CA SER A 39 4.83 -14.77 9.89
C SER A 39 3.99 -13.79 10.71
N HIS A 40 3.48 -14.23 11.86
CA HIS A 40 2.79 -13.33 12.79
C HIS A 40 3.67 -12.15 13.23
N GLU A 41 4.97 -12.38 13.40
CA GLU A 41 5.93 -11.32 13.73
C GLU A 41 6.06 -10.29 12.60
N ASP A 42 6.03 -10.74 11.34
CA ASP A 42 6.04 -9.84 10.17
C ASP A 42 4.74 -9.02 10.11
N GLU A 43 3.61 -9.61 10.49
CA GLU A 43 2.34 -8.90 10.56
C GLU A 43 2.38 -7.78 11.61
N GLU A 44 2.88 -8.06 12.82
CA GLU A 44 3.03 -7.05 13.87
C GLU A 44 3.99 -5.93 13.46
N LYS A 45 5.13 -6.27 12.87
CA LYS A 45 6.08 -5.30 12.30
C LYS A 45 5.42 -4.42 11.23
N LEU A 46 4.61 -5.02 10.36
CA LEU A 46 3.88 -4.28 9.34
C LEU A 46 2.85 -3.33 9.96
N LYS A 47 2.09 -3.76 10.97
CA LYS A 47 1.11 -2.91 11.68
C LYS A 47 1.81 -1.71 12.32
N ALA A 48 2.91 -1.94 13.03
CA ALA A 48 3.69 -0.88 13.67
C ALA A 48 4.24 0.13 12.63
N ALA A 49 4.86 -0.37 11.56
CA ALA A 49 5.40 0.48 10.50
C ALA A 49 4.33 1.34 9.82
N ILE A 50 3.11 0.83 9.66
CA ILE A 50 1.99 1.58 9.08
C ILE A 50 1.48 2.68 10.03
N LEU A 51 1.45 2.41 11.34
CA LEU A 51 1.03 3.41 12.32
C LEU A 51 2.00 4.59 12.39
N GLU A 52 3.31 4.32 12.27
CA GLU A 52 4.35 5.36 12.30
C GLU A 52 4.47 6.12 10.98
N GLN A 53 4.61 5.40 9.86
CA GLN A 53 4.99 5.96 8.56
C GLN A 53 3.81 6.14 7.61
N GLY A 54 2.63 5.64 7.97
CA GLY A 54 1.44 5.61 7.11
C GLY A 54 1.54 4.58 5.99
N LEU A 55 0.92 4.88 4.85
CA LEU A 55 0.81 3.94 3.72
C LEU A 55 1.93 4.12 2.67
N ASN A 56 3.13 4.52 3.11
CA ASN A 56 4.28 4.68 2.22
C ASN A 56 4.96 3.33 1.93
N TRP A 57 4.37 2.57 1.02
CA TRP A 57 4.81 1.20 0.70
C TRP A 57 6.26 1.11 0.22
N LYS A 58 6.76 2.12 -0.48
CA LYS A 58 8.16 2.14 -0.95
C LYS A 58 9.12 2.25 0.22
N TYR A 59 8.80 3.11 1.18
CA TYR A 59 9.60 3.28 2.40
C TYR A 59 9.55 2.03 3.27
N ILE A 60 8.36 1.51 3.56
CA ILE A 60 8.18 0.30 4.38
C ILE A 60 8.89 -0.90 3.75
N CYS A 61 8.79 -1.07 2.43
CA CYS A 61 9.54 -2.09 1.71
C CYS A 61 11.05 -1.92 1.87
N LYS A 62 11.57 -0.70 1.72
CA LYS A 62 13.01 -0.47 1.78
C LYS A 62 13.59 -0.71 3.18
N GLU A 63 12.92 -0.20 4.22
CA GLU A 63 13.46 -0.17 5.57
C GLU A 63 13.06 -1.40 6.40
N VAL A 64 11.85 -1.95 6.20
CA VAL A 64 11.30 -3.03 7.04
C VAL A 64 11.31 -4.37 6.31
N PHE A 65 10.95 -4.39 5.02
CA PHE A 65 10.80 -5.64 4.25
C PHE A 65 11.59 -5.62 2.93
N PRO A 66 12.95 -5.60 2.97
CA PRO A 66 13.78 -5.40 1.77
C PRO A 66 13.63 -6.51 0.72
N ASN A 67 13.19 -7.70 1.15
CA ASN A 67 12.98 -8.86 0.27
C ASN A 67 11.55 -8.95 -0.29
N VAL A 68 10.65 -8.05 0.12
CA VAL A 68 9.23 -8.08 -0.27
C VAL A 68 8.96 -6.91 -1.19
N SER A 69 8.35 -7.16 -2.34
CA SER A 69 7.94 -6.06 -3.22
C SER A 69 6.89 -5.15 -2.55
N PRO A 70 6.84 -3.84 -2.85
CA PRO A 70 5.82 -2.95 -2.31
C PRO A 70 4.38 -3.44 -2.55
N SER A 71 4.14 -4.11 -3.68
CA SER A 71 2.85 -4.75 -3.98
C SER A 71 2.53 -5.90 -3.01
N GLY A 72 3.52 -6.68 -2.59
CA GLY A 72 3.36 -7.75 -1.60
C GLY A 72 2.98 -7.19 -0.24
N VAL A 73 3.66 -6.13 0.21
CA VAL A 73 3.35 -5.42 1.46
C VAL A 73 1.92 -4.85 1.43
N LYS A 74 1.56 -4.19 0.32
CA LYS A 74 0.20 -3.66 0.12
C LYS A 74 -0.86 -4.77 0.14
N ASN A 75 -0.60 -5.91 -0.50
CA ASN A 75 -1.52 -7.05 -0.46
C ASN A 75 -1.73 -7.58 0.95
N MET A 76 -0.65 -7.72 1.72
CA MET A 76 -0.74 -8.18 3.11
C MET A 76 -1.54 -7.21 3.98
N TYR A 77 -1.34 -5.91 3.80
CA TYR A 77 -2.14 -4.89 4.48
C TYR A 77 -3.66 -5.09 4.25
N TYR A 78 -4.09 -5.33 3.01
CA TYR A 78 -5.51 -5.60 2.75
C TYR A 78 -6.00 -6.92 3.31
N LEU A 79 -5.13 -7.93 3.43
CA LEU A 79 -5.47 -9.16 4.13
C LEU A 79 -5.69 -8.88 5.62
N LEU A 80 -4.76 -8.17 6.27
CA LEU A 80 -4.88 -7.77 7.67
C LEU A 80 -6.16 -6.96 7.95
N LEU A 81 -6.52 -6.03 7.06
CA LEU A 81 -7.78 -5.29 7.20
C LEU A 81 -9.05 -6.16 7.13
N LYS A 82 -8.97 -7.33 6.50
CA LYS A 82 -10.10 -8.28 6.39
C LYS A 82 -10.13 -9.29 7.53
N THR A 83 -8.96 -9.65 8.06
CA THR A 83 -8.84 -10.71 9.07
C THR A 83 -8.81 -10.17 10.49
N ASP A 84 -8.31 -8.95 10.69
CA ASP A 84 -8.14 -8.32 12.00
C ASP A 84 -8.98 -7.04 12.09
N GLU A 85 -10.18 -7.18 12.66
CA GLU A 85 -11.10 -6.05 12.89
C GLU A 85 -10.50 -5.01 13.85
N GLY A 86 -9.69 -5.42 14.83
CA GLY A 86 -9.03 -4.51 15.76
C GLY A 86 -8.01 -3.62 15.03
N PHE A 87 -7.21 -4.20 14.14
CA PHE A 87 -6.29 -3.43 13.31
C PHE A 87 -7.02 -2.47 12.37
N LYS A 88 -8.13 -2.90 11.78
CA LYS A 88 -8.96 -2.07 10.92
C LYS A 88 -9.54 -0.87 11.67
N GLU A 89 -10.02 -1.05 12.90
CA GLU A 89 -10.48 0.05 13.77
C GLU A 89 -9.34 1.01 14.12
N GLN A 90 -8.15 0.49 14.43
CA GLN A 90 -6.96 1.30 14.71
C GLN A 90 -6.58 2.19 13.51
N ILE A 91 -6.57 1.63 12.30
CA ILE A 91 -6.28 2.38 11.07
C ILE A 91 -7.34 3.45 10.78
N GLN A 92 -8.62 3.12 10.97
CA GLN A 92 -9.71 4.09 10.79
C GLN A 92 -9.56 5.25 11.78
N THR A 93 -9.35 4.94 13.05
CA THR A 93 -9.10 5.91 14.12
C THR A 93 -7.92 6.82 13.80
N TYR A 94 -6.77 6.24 13.42
CA TYR A 94 -5.59 7.00 13.02
C TYR A 94 -5.90 7.96 11.86
N SER A 95 -6.61 7.48 10.83
CA SER A 95 -6.97 8.29 9.65
C SER A 95 -7.90 9.46 10.01
N TYR A 96 -8.79 9.26 10.97
CA TYR A 96 -9.71 10.29 11.47
C TYR A 96 -8.95 11.34 12.28
N LEU A 97 -8.11 10.91 13.23
CA LEU A 97 -7.32 11.81 14.08
C LEU A 97 -6.37 12.66 13.24
N LYS A 98 -5.71 12.08 12.23
CA LYS A 98 -4.83 12.81 11.31
C LYS A 98 -5.58 13.89 10.52
N ARG A 99 -6.81 13.60 10.07
CA ARG A 99 -7.68 14.58 9.39
C ARG A 99 -8.14 15.68 10.35
N LYS A 100 -8.58 15.33 11.56
CA LYS A 100 -9.02 16.29 12.58
C LYS A 100 -7.89 17.23 13.00
N SER A 101 -6.69 16.72 13.22
CA SER A 101 -5.50 17.52 13.53
C SER A 101 -5.18 18.52 12.41
N LYS A 102 -5.21 18.07 11.14
CA LYS A 102 -4.99 18.95 9.99
C LYS A 102 -6.08 20.03 9.88
N PHE A 103 -7.34 19.68 10.11
CA PHE A 103 -8.45 20.63 10.09
C PHE A 103 -8.30 21.71 11.17
N ASN A 104 -8.00 21.30 12.41
CA ASN A 104 -7.79 22.23 13.52
C ASN A 104 -6.61 23.18 13.24
N LEU A 105 -5.53 22.69 12.61
CA LEU A 105 -4.39 23.52 12.22
C LEU A 105 -4.79 24.58 11.18
N LEU A 106 -5.56 24.20 10.15
CA LEU A 106 -6.05 25.13 9.13
C LEU A 106 -6.97 26.19 9.74
N GLN A 107 -7.89 25.79 10.62
CA GLN A 107 -8.79 26.72 11.30
C GLN A 107 -8.02 27.75 12.13
N LYS A 108 -6.94 27.32 12.81
CA LYS A 108 -6.07 28.24 13.57
C LYS A 108 -5.35 29.24 12.66
N GLN A 109 -4.94 28.84 11.46
CA GLN A 109 -4.30 29.74 10.49
C GLN A 109 -5.28 30.79 9.97
N VAL A 110 -6.50 30.41 9.62
CA VAL A 110 -7.55 31.34 9.16
C VAL A 110 -7.87 32.39 10.23
N MET A 111 -8.00 31.98 11.50
CA MET A 111 -8.25 32.94 12.58
C MET A 111 -7.09 33.91 12.83
N GLN A 112 -5.86 33.56 12.43
CA GLN A 112 -4.69 34.44 12.52
C GLN A 112 -4.63 35.43 11.34
N GLU A 113 -5.10 35.02 10.16
CA GLU A 113 -5.16 35.86 8.96
C GLU A 113 -6.24 36.94 9.09
N GLU A 114 -7.45 36.57 9.53
CA GLU A 114 -8.57 37.52 9.76
C GLU A 114 -8.23 38.56 10.85
N ALA A 115 -7.52 38.16 11.90
CA ALA A 115 -7.05 39.06 12.94
C ALA A 115 -5.99 40.07 12.43
N SER A 116 -5.19 39.67 11.44
CA SER A 116 -4.18 40.54 10.83
C SER A 116 -4.80 41.51 9.82
N GLU A 117 -5.79 41.06 9.03
CA GLU A 117 -6.49 41.91 8.06
C GLU A 117 -7.34 42.96 8.77
N SER A 118 -8.04 42.61 9.84
CA SER A 118 -8.79 43.59 10.67
C SER A 118 -7.87 44.65 11.28
N SER A 119 -6.67 44.27 11.71
CA SER A 119 -5.67 45.20 12.25
C SER A 119 -5.08 46.11 11.16
N GLN A 120 -4.89 45.59 9.95
CA GLN A 120 -4.41 46.35 8.79
C GLN A 120 -5.49 47.31 8.26
N GLU A 121 -6.75 46.90 8.22
CA GLU A 121 -7.88 47.75 7.86
C GLU A 121 -8.00 48.92 8.84
N PHE A 122 -7.91 48.63 10.14
CA PHE A 122 -7.94 49.65 11.19
C PHE A 122 -6.80 50.68 11.04
N LEU A 123 -5.59 50.24 10.72
CA LEU A 123 -4.46 51.15 10.45
C LEU A 123 -4.67 51.95 9.16
N MET A 124 -5.23 51.34 8.09
CA MET A 124 -5.51 52.01 6.82
C MET A 124 -6.46 53.21 7.01
N TYR A 125 -7.53 53.04 7.81
CA TYR A 125 -8.48 54.12 8.07
C TYR A 125 -7.85 55.28 8.88
N HIS A 126 -6.95 55.00 9.82
CA HIS A 126 -6.26 56.04 10.60
C HIS A 126 -5.25 56.87 9.77
N TYR A 127 -4.71 56.32 8.68
CA TYR A 127 -3.79 57.06 7.79
C TYR A 127 -4.50 57.99 6.79
N LEU A 128 -5.82 57.87 6.62
CA LEU A 128 -6.61 58.71 5.70
C LEU A 128 -7.27 59.92 6.38
N GLU A 129 -7.19 60.02 7.72
CA GLU A 129 -7.74 61.13 8.52
C GLU A 129 -6.73 62.26 8.81
N PHE A 130 -5.52 62.22 8.21
CA PHE A 130 -4.51 63.28 8.25
C PHE A 130 -4.13 63.74 6.84
#